data_AF-A0A7D6DS88-F1
#
_entry.id   AF-A0A7D6DS88-F1
#
_cell.length_a   1.000
_cell.length_b   1.000
_cell.length_c   1.000
_cell.angle_alpha   90.00
_cell.angle_beta   90.00
_cell.angle_gamma   90.00
#
_symmetry.space_group_name_H-M   'P 1'
#
loop_
_entity.id
_entity.type
_entity.pdbx_description
1 polymer ?
#
loop_
_entity_poly.entity_id
_entity_poly.type
_entity_poly.pdbx_seq_one_letter_code
_entity_poly.pdbx_strand_id
1 'polypeptide(L)' 'MQILYFPALFLVDPITGSYHPLAYGFISQDDLAKRLLNRVTDFAPMD' A
#
# COMPACT_ATOMS: atom_id res chain seq x y z
N MET A 1 1.19 3.85 -13.10
CA MET A 1 0.24 4.06 -11.99
C MET A 1 -1.10 4.48 -12.57
N GLN A 2 -2.17 3.73 -12.32
CA GLN A 2 -3.55 4.09 -12.71
C GLN A 2 -4.28 4.65 -11.48
N ILE A 3 -4.08 5.93 -11.19
CA ILE A 3 -4.75 6.62 -10.08
C ILE A 3 -6.10 7.13 -10.58
N LEU A 4 -7.19 6.63 -10.01
CA LEU A 4 -8.54 6.98 -10.46
C LEU A 4 -9.19 8.10 -9.64
N TYR A 5 -8.80 8.24 -8.37
CA TYR A 5 -9.41 9.18 -7.42
C TYR A 5 -8.36 9.75 -6.46
N PHE A 6 -8.63 10.90 -5.85
CA PHE A 6 -7.75 11.56 -4.87
C PHE A 6 -8.50 11.93 -3.58
N PRO A 7 -7.83 12.01 -2.42
CA PRO A 7 -6.42 11.67 -2.18
C PRO A 7 -6.17 10.16 -2.28
N ALA A 8 -4.96 9.77 -2.73
CA ALA A 8 -4.60 8.37 -2.90
C ALA A 8 -3.27 8.07 -2.22
N LEU A 9 -3.23 6.95 -1.52
CA LEU A 9 -2.04 6.46 -0.83
C LEU A 9 -1.61 5.13 -1.45
N PHE A 10 -0.31 5.01 -1.74
CA PHE A 10 0.28 3.83 -2.36
C PHE A 10 1.48 3.34 -1.54
N LEU A 11 1.63 2.02 -1.47
CA LEU A 11 2.85 1.35 -1.03
C LEU A 11 3.78 1.19 -2.24
N VAL A 12 5.05 1.51 -2.06
CA VAL A 12 6.08 1.35 -3.11
C VAL A 12 7.18 0.45 -2.56
N ASP A 13 7.49 -0.62 -3.30
CA ASP A 13 8.71 -1.38 -3.09
C ASP A 13 9.88 -0.63 -3.75
N PRO A 14 10.87 -0.14 -2.98
CA PRO A 14 11.98 0.64 -3.53
C PRO A 14 12.97 -0.20 -4.36
N ILE A 15 12.97 -1.53 -4.22
CA ILE A 15 13.88 -2.42 -4.96
C ILE A 15 13.31 -2.72 -6.34
N THR A 16 12.05 -3.14 -6.41
CA THR A 16 11.40 -3.53 -7.67
C THR A 16 10.72 -2.37 -8.39
N GLY A 17 10.46 -1.26 -7.70
CA GLY A 17 9.64 -0.15 -8.21
C GLY A 17 8.15 -0.49 -8.29
N SER A 18 7.72 -1.64 -7.75
CA SER A 18 6.32 -2.05 -7.74
C SER A 18 5.51 -1.14 -6.83
N TYR A 19 4.31 -0.76 -7.28
CA TYR A 19 3.42 0.12 -6.54
C TYR A 19 2.04 -0.53 -6.35
N HIS A 20 1.48 -0.38 -5.15
CA HIS A 20 0.21 -0.98 -4.76
C HIS A 20 -0.69 0.05 -4.06
N PRO A 21 -1.97 0.16 -4.42
CA PRO A 21 -2.88 1.07 -3.72
C PRO A 21 -3.11 0.58 -2.28
N LEU A 22 -3.00 1.50 -1.31
CA LEU A 22 -3.35 1.28 0.10
C LEU A 22 -4.71 1.89 0.46
N ALA A 23 -4.98 3.11 -0.03
CA ALA A 23 -6.23 3.80 0.23
C ALA A 23 -6.56 4.84 -0.85
N TYR A 24 -7.86 5.05 -1.05
CA TYR A 24 -8.44 6.21 -1.72
C TYR A 24 -9.34 6.92 -0.70
N GLY A 25 -9.20 8.24 -0.58
CA GLY A 25 -9.87 9.02 0.46
C GLY A 25 -9.15 9.00 1.81
N PHE A 26 -9.78 9.58 2.82
CA PHE A 26 -9.27 9.62 4.18
C PHE A 26 -9.40 8.24 4.85
N ILE A 27 -8.40 7.86 5.64
CA ILE A 27 -8.35 6.59 6.37
C ILE A 27 -7.82 6.85 7.79
N SER A 28 -8.32 6.09 8.77
CA SER A 28 -7.79 6.13 10.13
C SER A 28 -6.36 5.55 10.16
N GLN A 29 -5.57 5.96 11.15
CA GLN A 29 -4.20 5.45 11.30
C GLN A 29 -4.17 3.94 11.55
N ASP A 30 -5.10 3.42 12.35
CA ASP A 30 -5.17 1.99 12.67
C ASP A 30 -5.56 1.15 11.45
N ASP A 31 -6.51 1.62 10.64
CA ASP A 31 -6.91 0.93 9.42
C ASP A 31 -5.82 0.97 8.35
N LEU A 32 -5.05 2.06 8.30
CA LEU A 32 -3.86 2.15 7.46
C LEU A 32 -2.82 1.11 7.87
N ALA A 33 -2.50 1.02 9.17
CA ALA A 33 -1.52 0.08 9.69
C ALA A 33 -1.89 -1.39 9.38
N LYS A 34 -3.17 -1.76 9.55
CA LYS A 34 -3.66 -3.10 9.20
C LYS A 34 -3.51 -3.41 7.71
N ARG A 35 -3.87 -2.47 6.84
CA ARG A 35 -3.75 -2.65 5.37
C ARG A 35 -2.29 -2.76 4.94
N LEU A 36 -1.41 -1.97 5.55
CA LEU A 36 0.01 -2.06 5.31
C LEU A 36 0.55 -3.43 5.72
N LEU A 37 0.24 -3.88 6.95
CA LEU A 37 0.69 -5.18 7.46
C LEU A 37 0.26 -6.32 6.53
N ASN A 38 -1.03 -6.38 6.19
CA ASN A 38 -1.56 -7.42 5.30
C ASN A 38 -0.85 -7.46 3.94
N ARG A 39 -0.49 -6.29 3.40
CA ARG A 39 0.23 -6.21 2.13
C ARG A 39 1.69 -6.60 2.27
N VAL A 40 2.40 -6.04 3.25
CA VAL A 40 3.83 -6.31 3.44
C VAL A 40 4.09 -7.77 3.77
N THR A 41 3.18 -8.45 4.46
CA THR A 41 3.29 -9.91 4.68
C THR A 41 3.17 -10.71 3.39
N ASP A 42 2.38 -10.26 2.42
CA ASP A 42 2.34 -10.87 1.07
C ASP A 42 3.62 -10.55 0.25
N PHE A 43 4.35 -9.49 0.62
CA PHE A 43 5.64 -9.09 0.03
C PHE A 43 6.86 -9.64 0.79
N ALA A 44 6.67 -10.43 1.85
CA ALA A 44 7.79 -11.00 2.58
C ALA A 44 8.63 -11.85 1.60
N PRO A 45 9.96 -11.61 1.50
CA PRO A 45 10.81 -12.43 0.67
C PRO A 45 10.67 -13.88 1.14
N MET A 46 10.41 -14.79 0.20
CA MET A 46 10.52 -16.22 0.48
C MET A 46 12.00 -16.52 0.71
N ASP A 47 12.36 -17.06 1.88
CA ASP A 47 13.68 -17.64 2.16
C ASP A 47 14.02 -18.77 1.17
#